data_AF-A0A7X7ETK5-F1
#
_entry.id   AF-A0A7X7ETK5-F1
#
_cell.length_a   1.000
_cell.length_b   1.000
_cell.length_c   1.000
_cell.angle_alpha   90.00
_cell.angle_beta   90.00
_cell.angle_gamma   90.00
#
_symmetry.space_group_name_H-M   'P 1'
#
loop_
_entity.id
_entity.type
_entity.pdbx_description
1 polymer ?
#
loop_
_entity_poly.entity_id
_entity_poly.type
_entity_poly.pdbx_seq_one_letter_code
_entity_poly.pdbx_strand_id
1 'polypeptide(L)'
;MRYLIAIMAVTSVLLSHGCRQTTVPKPAGYFRIDLPEKGYVHYDTPCSYSIEYPEYATINLRPATATDTCWMDIEFPSLKASIHLTYFDIHDNLAALTELTHEMAYKHTIRADAIEEKLWADDSAKVYGILYDLKGNTASAVQFFVTDSTSHYLRGSLYFMAQPNEDSLRPVIAFLREDIIHLIETLNWR
;
A
#
# COMPACT_ATOMS: atom_id res chain seq x y z
N MET A 1 65.45 31.87 -23.44
CA MET A 1 65.48 31.20 -22.11
C MET A 1 64.40 31.71 -21.15
N ARG A 2 64.26 33.03 -20.93
CA ARG A 2 63.22 33.62 -20.04
C ARG A 2 61.77 33.23 -20.39
N TYR A 3 61.41 33.22 -21.68
CA TYR A 3 60.05 32.83 -22.12
C TYR A 3 59.74 31.33 -21.97
N LEU A 4 60.76 30.47 -22.09
CA LEU A 4 60.61 29.02 -21.89
C LEU A 4 60.33 28.68 -20.41
N ILE A 5 60.96 29.40 -19.48
CA ILE A 5 60.73 29.24 -18.04
C ILE A 5 59.31 29.73 -17.68
N ALA A 6 58.84 30.82 -18.30
CA ALA A 6 57.49 31.33 -18.09
C ALA A 6 56.41 30.35 -18.61
N ILE A 7 56.62 29.76 -19.80
CA ILE A 7 55.68 28.77 -20.36
C ILE A 7 55.62 27.52 -19.48
N MET A 8 56.75 27.05 -18.97
CA MET A 8 56.82 25.87 -18.09
C MET A 8 56.19 26.12 -16.71
N ALA A 9 56.27 27.35 -16.20
CA ALA A 9 55.59 27.74 -14.97
C ALA A 9 54.06 27.81 -15.15
N VAL A 10 53.57 28.29 -16.29
CA VAL A 10 52.14 28.39 -16.59
C VAL A 10 51.51 27.00 -16.79
N THR A 11 52.20 26.07 -17.46
CA THR A 11 51.70 24.69 -17.61
C THR A 11 51.67 23.93 -16.28
N SER A 12 52.61 24.19 -15.36
CA SER A 12 52.61 23.59 -14.02
C SER A 12 51.40 24.03 -13.17
N VAL A 13 50.98 25.29 -13.28
CA VAL A 13 49.81 25.84 -12.55
C VAL A 13 48.48 25.32 -13.10
N LEU A 14 48.41 25.00 -14.40
CA LEU A 14 47.20 24.45 -15.01
C LEU A 14 46.95 22.97 -14.67
N LEU A 15 47.98 22.23 -14.27
CA LEU A 15 47.88 20.80 -13.94
C LEU A 15 47.52 20.51 -12.46
N SER A 16 47.44 21.52 -11.60
CA SER A 16 47.13 21.35 -10.17
C SER A 16 45.63 21.44 -9.82
N HIS A 17 44.74 21.57 -10.81
CA HIS A 17 43.29 21.50 -10.59
C HIS A 17 42.81 20.04 -10.58
N GLY A 18 43.02 19.37 -9.43
CA GLY A 18 42.46 18.04 -9.19
C GLY A 18 40.94 18.08 -9.02
N CYS A 19 40.21 17.25 -9.76
CA CYS A 19 38.78 17.02 -9.57
C CYS A 19 38.54 16.48 -8.15
N ARG A 20 37.95 17.30 -7.29
CA ARG A 20 37.42 16.87 -6.00
C ARG A 20 36.14 16.10 -6.27
N GLN A 21 36.25 14.78 -6.42
CA GLN A 21 35.06 13.91 -6.55
C GLN A 21 34.24 14.07 -5.28
N THR A 22 33.06 14.68 -5.41
CA THR A 22 32.06 14.72 -4.34
C THR A 22 31.68 13.28 -4.02
N THR A 23 32.04 12.81 -2.83
CA THR A 23 31.61 11.52 -2.33
C THR A 23 30.10 11.55 -2.16
N VAL A 24 29.36 10.99 -3.12
CA VAL A 24 27.93 10.74 -2.97
C VAL A 24 27.78 9.65 -1.90
N PRO A 25 27.11 9.91 -0.77
CA PRO A 25 26.84 8.89 0.22
C PRO A 25 26.11 7.72 -0.45
N LYS A 26 26.49 6.48 -0.14
CA LYS A 26 25.74 5.32 -0.62
C LYS A 26 24.29 5.43 -0.12
N PRO A 27 23.30 5.09 -0.95
CA PRO A 27 21.92 5.06 -0.49
C PRO A 27 21.81 4.17 0.74
N ALA A 28 20.98 4.59 1.70
CA ALA A 28 20.74 3.82 2.90
C ALA A 28 20.25 2.41 2.51
N GLY A 29 20.93 1.38 3.01
CA GLY A 29 20.52 -0.01 2.81
C GLY A 29 19.33 -0.32 3.69
N TYR A 30 18.18 -0.60 3.09
CA TYR A 30 17.03 -1.11 3.82
C TYR A 30 17.24 -2.57 4.22
N PHE A 31 16.48 -3.04 5.21
CA PHE A 31 16.48 -4.45 5.58
C PHE A 31 16.12 -5.30 4.35
N ARG A 32 16.92 -6.33 4.09
CA ARG A 32 16.54 -7.36 3.11
C ARG A 32 15.41 -8.17 3.73
N ILE A 33 14.20 -7.99 3.22
CA ILE A 33 13.02 -8.76 3.60
C ILE A 33 12.83 -9.79 2.49
N ASP A 34 12.93 -11.07 2.84
CA ASP A 34 12.66 -12.14 1.89
C ASP A 34 11.13 -12.24 1.71
N LEU A 35 10.67 -11.81 0.54
CA LEU A 35 9.26 -11.84 0.16
C LEU A 35 8.92 -13.20 -0.46
N PRO A 36 7.77 -13.82 -0.13
CA PRO A 36 7.36 -15.07 -0.73
C PRO A 36 7.02 -14.90 -2.21
N GLU A 37 7.02 -16.01 -2.95
CA GLU A 37 6.48 -16.03 -4.31
C GLU A 37 4.95 -15.85 -4.26
N LYS A 38 4.39 -15.10 -5.21
CA LYS A 38 2.95 -14.84 -5.27
C LYS A 38 2.21 -16.05 -5.84
N GLY A 39 1.31 -16.60 -5.04
CA GLY A 39 0.32 -17.60 -5.43
C GLY A 39 -1.01 -17.23 -4.78
N TYR A 40 -2.12 -17.46 -5.48
CA TYR A 40 -3.45 -17.03 -5.06
C TYR A 40 -4.42 -18.19 -5.05
N VAL A 41 -5.27 -18.23 -4.03
CA VAL A 41 -6.33 -19.23 -3.88
C VAL A 41 -7.68 -18.57 -3.76
N HIS A 42 -8.67 -19.16 -4.44
CA HIS A 42 -10.06 -18.74 -4.36
C HIS A 42 -10.63 -19.06 -2.98
N TYR A 43 -11.40 -18.11 -2.43
CA TYR A 43 -12.09 -18.25 -1.16
C TYR A 43 -13.53 -17.77 -1.26
N ASP A 44 -14.45 -18.70 -0.99
CA ASP A 44 -15.85 -18.41 -0.80
C ASP A 44 -16.08 -17.89 0.61
N THR A 45 -16.26 -16.58 0.75
CA THR A 45 -16.48 -15.99 2.06
C THR A 45 -17.84 -16.41 2.61
N PRO A 46 -18.01 -16.49 3.94
CA PRO A 46 -19.34 -16.63 4.54
C PRO A 46 -20.19 -15.35 4.39
N CYS A 47 -19.62 -14.26 3.86
CA CYS A 47 -20.32 -13.04 3.51
C CYS A 47 -20.79 -13.10 2.03
N SER A 48 -21.55 -12.11 1.57
CA SER A 48 -22.10 -12.04 0.19
C SER A 48 -21.08 -11.69 -0.90
N TYR A 49 -19.87 -12.27 -0.85
CA TYR A 49 -18.84 -12.11 -1.87
C TYR A 49 -17.81 -13.26 -1.85
N SER A 50 -17.02 -13.37 -2.91
CA SER A 50 -15.82 -14.22 -2.98
C SER A 50 -14.62 -13.44 -3.49
N ILE A 51 -13.41 -13.88 -3.12
CA ILE A 51 -12.13 -13.24 -3.49
C ILE A 51 -11.07 -14.30 -3.76
N GLU A 52 -10.02 -13.93 -4.47
CA GLU A 52 -8.74 -14.62 -4.37
C GLU A 52 -7.82 -13.91 -3.37
N TYR A 53 -7.09 -14.68 -2.58
CA TYR A 53 -6.16 -14.15 -1.60
C TYR A 53 -4.83 -14.94 -1.61
N PRO A 54 -3.72 -14.35 -1.12
CA PRO A 54 -2.42 -15.00 -1.22
C PRO A 54 -2.30 -16.28 -0.39
N GLU A 55 -1.71 -17.33 -0.96
CA GLU A 55 -1.51 -18.64 -0.32
C GLU A 55 -0.69 -18.59 0.97
N TYR A 56 0.18 -17.60 1.11
CA TYR A 56 1.01 -17.37 2.29
C TYR A 56 0.30 -16.57 3.40
N ALA A 57 -1.00 -16.29 3.23
CA ALA A 57 -1.81 -15.60 4.22
C ALA A 57 -2.78 -16.54 4.93
N THR A 58 -3.26 -16.13 6.10
CA THR A 58 -4.26 -16.86 6.87
C THR A 58 -5.50 -16.01 7.07
N ILE A 59 -6.67 -16.56 6.74
CA ILE A 59 -7.96 -15.90 6.95
C ILE A 59 -8.43 -16.15 8.39
N ASN A 60 -8.82 -15.06 9.05
CA ASN A 60 -9.41 -15.07 10.39
C ASN A 60 -10.78 -14.38 10.34
N LEU A 61 -11.83 -15.19 10.47
CA LEU A 61 -13.20 -14.69 10.51
C LEU A 61 -13.52 -14.18 11.91
N ARG A 62 -13.95 -12.92 12.00
CA ARG A 62 -14.39 -12.32 13.25
C ARG A 62 -15.91 -12.49 13.34
N PRO A 63 -16.45 -12.97 14.47
CA PRO A 63 -17.90 -13.02 14.65
C PRO A 63 -18.47 -11.60 14.54
N ALA A 64 -19.36 -11.39 13.58
CA ALA A 64 -20.05 -10.13 13.43
C ALA A 64 -20.99 -9.91 14.64
N THR A 65 -21.00 -8.69 15.16
CA THR A 65 -21.92 -8.30 16.25
C THR A 65 -23.33 -7.97 15.73
N ALA A 66 -23.49 -7.77 14.42
CA ALA A 66 -24.74 -7.44 13.75
C ALA A 66 -24.92 -8.33 12.49
N THR A 67 -26.17 -8.55 12.09
CA THR A 67 -26.53 -9.40 10.94
C THR A 67 -26.05 -8.85 9.60
N ASP A 68 -25.89 -7.54 9.49
CA ASP A 68 -25.71 -6.83 8.21
C ASP A 68 -24.25 -6.42 7.98
N THR A 69 -23.33 -6.92 8.83
CA THR A 69 -21.90 -6.64 8.74
C THR A 69 -21.10 -7.92 8.83
N CYS A 70 -19.97 -7.99 8.13
CA CYS A 70 -19.11 -9.17 8.14
C CYS A 70 -17.65 -8.72 8.24
N TRP A 71 -16.92 -9.27 9.21
CA TRP A 71 -15.55 -8.87 9.53
C TRP A 71 -14.59 -10.01 9.27
N MET A 72 -13.55 -9.74 8.50
CA MET A 72 -12.56 -10.74 8.11
C MET A 72 -11.18 -10.11 8.10
N ASP A 73 -10.21 -10.79 8.70
CA ASP A 73 -8.82 -10.39 8.67
C ASP A 73 -8.05 -11.35 7.76
N ILE A 74 -7.24 -10.82 6.84
CA ILE A 74 -6.24 -11.58 6.09
C ILE A 74 -4.89 -11.28 6.73
N GLU A 75 -4.34 -12.24 7.45
CA GLU A 75 -3.12 -12.08 8.22
C GLU A 75 -1.90 -12.61 7.44
N PHE A 76 -0.79 -11.89 7.53
CA PHE A 76 0.51 -12.23 6.94
C PHE A 76 1.55 -12.37 8.05
N PRO A 77 1.61 -13.51 8.77
CA PRO A 77 2.44 -13.64 9.97
C PRO A 77 3.93 -13.39 9.72
N SER A 78 4.47 -13.84 8.57
CA SER A 78 5.87 -13.63 8.17
C SER A 78 6.21 -12.16 7.93
N LEU A 79 5.23 -11.36 7.50
CA LEU A 79 5.38 -9.95 7.18
C LEU A 79 4.90 -9.03 8.31
N LYS A 80 4.38 -9.60 9.41
CA LYS A 80 3.76 -8.88 10.53
C LYS A 80 2.73 -7.86 10.05
N ALA A 81 1.91 -8.25 9.08
CA ALA A 81 0.90 -7.40 8.49
C ALA A 81 -0.47 -8.08 8.52
N SER A 82 -1.52 -7.26 8.49
CA SER A 82 -2.91 -7.72 8.43
C SER A 82 -3.70 -6.79 7.54
N ILE A 83 -4.54 -7.35 6.66
CA ILE A 83 -5.57 -6.61 5.95
C ILE A 83 -6.87 -6.83 6.71
N HIS A 84 -7.42 -5.77 7.28
CA HIS A 84 -8.73 -5.81 7.92
C HIS A 84 -9.80 -5.50 6.88
N LEU A 85 -10.70 -6.45 6.65
CA LEU A 85 -11.82 -6.33 5.74
C LEU A 85 -13.12 -6.19 6.54
N THR A 86 -13.95 -5.26 6.10
CA THR A 86 -15.25 -4.97 6.71
C THR A 86 -16.27 -4.84 5.59
N TYR A 87 -17.20 -5.77 5.55
CA TYR A 87 -18.32 -5.79 4.62
C TYR A 87 -19.58 -5.25 5.30
N PHE A 88 -20.38 -4.53 4.52
CA PHE A 88 -21.69 -4.00 4.89
C PHE A 88 -22.69 -4.24 3.76
N ASP A 89 -23.92 -4.57 4.14
CA ASP A 89 -25.06 -4.43 3.24
C ASP A 89 -25.48 -2.96 3.10
N ILE A 90 -25.75 -2.53 1.87
CA ILE A 90 -26.22 -1.18 1.58
C ILE A 90 -27.73 -1.12 1.75
N HIS A 91 -28.18 -0.23 2.64
CA HIS A 91 -29.59 0.06 2.89
C HIS A 91 -29.79 1.58 2.92
N ASP A 92 -29.81 2.20 1.72
CA ASP A 92 -29.90 3.65 1.52
C ASP A 92 -28.81 4.48 2.25
N ASN A 93 -27.71 3.84 2.64
CA ASN A 93 -26.63 4.41 3.46
C ASN A 93 -25.28 4.51 2.70
N LEU A 94 -25.25 4.26 1.39
CA LEU A 94 -24.02 4.27 0.59
C LEU A 94 -23.23 5.58 0.74
N ALA A 95 -23.92 6.73 0.68
CA ALA A 95 -23.29 8.03 0.85
C ALA A 95 -22.64 8.18 2.23
N ALA A 96 -23.30 7.69 3.29
CA ALA A 96 -22.77 7.73 4.65
C ALA A 96 -21.56 6.78 4.82
N LEU A 97 -21.59 5.58 4.23
CA LEU A 97 -20.47 4.63 4.27
C LEU A 97 -19.25 5.15 3.51
N THR A 98 -19.50 5.78 2.36
CA THR A 98 -18.45 6.39 1.53
C THR A 98 -17.81 7.56 2.26
N GLU A 99 -18.62 8.46 2.84
CA GLU A 99 -18.11 9.59 3.63
C GLU A 99 -17.35 9.12 4.87
N LEU A 100 -17.87 8.13 5.60
CA LEU A 100 -17.17 7.54 6.76
C LEU A 100 -15.80 6.99 6.35
N THR A 101 -15.72 6.31 5.20
CA THR A 101 -14.47 5.74 4.72
C THR A 101 -13.48 6.82 4.32
N HIS A 102 -13.97 7.85 3.62
CA HIS A 102 -13.19 9.02 3.27
C HIS A 102 -12.67 9.72 4.54
N GLU A 103 -13.54 10.02 5.50
CA GLU A 103 -13.14 10.59 6.79
C GLU A 103 -12.09 9.74 7.51
N MET A 104 -12.19 8.41 7.49
CA MET A 104 -11.22 7.52 8.13
C MET A 104 -9.87 7.51 7.42
N ALA A 105 -9.85 7.51 6.08
CA ALA A 105 -8.63 7.66 5.30
C ALA A 105 -7.94 9.00 5.63
N TYR A 106 -8.73 10.07 5.74
CA TYR A 106 -8.24 11.41 6.02
C TYR A 106 -7.94 11.67 7.50
N LYS A 107 -8.55 10.96 8.47
CA LYS A 107 -8.26 11.14 9.91
C LYS A 107 -6.82 10.79 10.28
N HIS A 108 -6.19 9.90 9.50
CA HIS A 108 -4.79 9.53 9.67
C HIS A 108 -3.80 10.47 8.96
N THR A 109 -4.27 11.51 8.25
CA THR A 109 -3.43 12.53 7.58
C THR A 109 -2.54 13.32 8.52
N ILE A 110 -2.88 13.41 9.81
CA ILE A 110 -2.03 14.09 10.80
C ILE A 110 -0.61 13.47 10.83
N ARG A 111 -0.44 12.22 10.37
CA ARG A 111 0.86 11.52 10.25
C ARG A 111 1.24 11.11 8.82
N ALA A 112 0.39 11.36 7.83
CA ALA A 112 0.67 11.00 6.45
C ALA A 112 1.22 12.22 5.70
N ASP A 113 2.29 12.02 4.94
CA ASP A 113 2.94 13.10 4.19
C ASP A 113 2.15 13.43 2.91
N ALA A 114 1.51 12.41 2.32
CA ALA A 114 0.66 12.52 1.15
C ALA A 114 -0.37 11.38 1.09
N ILE A 115 -1.49 11.62 0.42
CA ILE A 115 -2.47 10.60 0.04
C ILE A 115 -2.56 10.60 -1.48
N GLU A 116 -2.36 9.44 -2.09
CA GLU A 116 -2.61 9.21 -3.51
C GLU A 116 -3.90 8.40 -3.66
N GLU A 117 -4.82 8.84 -4.52
CA GLU A 117 -6.09 8.17 -4.78
C GLU A 117 -6.07 7.50 -6.16
N LYS A 118 -6.48 6.24 -6.21
CA LYS A 118 -6.74 5.50 -7.44
C LYS A 118 -8.21 5.15 -7.50
N LEU A 119 -8.92 5.76 -8.45
CA LEU A 119 -10.30 5.38 -8.78
C LEU A 119 -10.33 3.99 -9.39
N TRP A 120 -11.31 3.20 -8.97
CA TRP A 120 -11.58 1.87 -9.49
C TRP A 120 -12.98 1.85 -10.11
N ALA A 121 -13.07 1.38 -11.35
CA ALA A 121 -14.33 1.19 -12.05
C ALA A 121 -14.21 0.01 -13.00
N ASP A 122 -14.96 -1.05 -12.70
CA ASP A 122 -15.11 -2.22 -13.54
C ASP A 122 -16.61 -2.52 -13.73
N ASP A 123 -17.13 -2.16 -14.90
CA ASP A 123 -18.54 -2.36 -15.25
C ASP A 123 -18.89 -3.85 -15.39
N SER A 124 -17.92 -4.70 -15.74
CA SER A 124 -18.12 -6.12 -16.00
C SER A 124 -18.30 -6.91 -14.69
N ALA A 125 -17.47 -6.62 -13.70
CA ALA A 125 -17.56 -7.19 -12.36
C ALA A 125 -18.50 -6.39 -11.43
N LYS A 126 -18.94 -5.19 -11.86
CA LYS A 126 -19.66 -4.21 -11.04
C LYS A 126 -18.89 -3.86 -9.76
N VAL A 127 -17.63 -3.50 -9.91
CA VAL A 127 -16.76 -3.12 -8.81
C VAL A 127 -16.35 -1.67 -9.00
N TYR A 128 -16.83 -0.79 -8.11
CA TYR A 128 -16.54 0.64 -8.13
C TYR A 128 -15.99 1.07 -6.78
N GLY A 129 -15.00 1.94 -6.75
CA GLY A 129 -14.41 2.34 -5.49
C GLY A 129 -13.17 3.19 -5.61
N ILE A 130 -12.45 3.32 -4.50
CA ILE A 130 -11.21 4.09 -4.41
C ILE A 130 -10.21 3.30 -3.57
N LEU A 131 -8.98 3.21 -4.07
CA LEU A 131 -7.80 2.77 -3.33
C LEU A 131 -6.97 4.00 -2.94
N TYR A 132 -6.64 4.11 -1.66
CA TYR A 132 -5.85 5.16 -1.06
C TYR A 132 -4.47 4.62 -0.69
N ASP A 133 -3.43 5.23 -1.24
CA ASP A 133 -2.05 5.00 -0.85
C ASP A 133 -1.60 6.13 0.10
N LEU A 134 -1.39 5.81 1.37
CA LEU A 134 -0.99 6.76 2.40
C LEU A 134 0.55 6.72 2.56
N LYS A 135 1.24 7.81 2.24
CA LYS A 135 2.69 7.97 2.41
C LYS A 135 3.01 8.51 3.80
N GLY A 136 4.24 8.32 4.27
CA GLY A 136 4.67 8.75 5.61
C GLY A 136 4.53 7.66 6.68
N ASN A 137 4.83 8.03 7.93
CA ASN A 137 4.77 7.13 9.09
C ASN A 137 3.33 6.98 9.63
N THR A 138 2.44 6.45 8.79
CA THR A 138 1.04 6.15 9.09
C THR A 138 0.87 4.76 9.71
N ALA A 139 -0.23 4.56 10.45
CA ALA A 139 -0.61 3.25 10.99
C ALA A 139 -1.11 2.28 9.90
N SER A 140 -1.68 2.82 8.81
CA SER A 140 -2.17 2.05 7.67
C SER A 140 -1.69 2.67 6.38
N ALA A 141 -0.97 1.88 5.58
CA ALA A 141 -0.29 2.35 4.36
C ALA A 141 -1.18 2.27 3.10
N VAL A 142 -2.14 1.34 3.09
CA VAL A 142 -3.09 1.17 1.98
C VAL A 142 -4.48 1.00 2.58
N GLN A 143 -5.44 1.79 2.10
CA GLN A 143 -6.85 1.64 2.42
C GLN A 143 -7.66 1.59 1.13
N PHE A 144 -8.82 0.96 1.15
CA PHE A 144 -9.72 0.99 0.01
C PHE A 144 -11.16 0.81 0.44
N PHE A 145 -12.07 1.18 -0.44
CA PHE A 145 -13.41 0.62 -0.45
C PHE A 145 -13.82 0.31 -1.88
N VAL A 146 -14.71 -0.66 -2.01
CA VAL A 146 -15.36 -1.04 -3.25
C VAL A 146 -16.82 -1.42 -3.00
N THR A 147 -17.66 -1.20 -4.02
CA THR A 147 -19.10 -1.41 -3.96
C THR A 147 -19.63 -1.79 -5.34
N ASP A 148 -20.78 -2.46 -5.37
CA ASP A 148 -21.60 -2.64 -6.58
C ASP A 148 -22.52 -1.43 -6.86
N SER A 149 -22.45 -0.40 -6.01
CA SER A 149 -23.31 0.79 -5.95
C SER A 149 -24.73 0.58 -5.43
N THR A 150 -25.16 -0.66 -5.16
CA THR A 150 -26.57 -0.97 -4.86
C THR A 150 -26.80 -1.76 -3.59
N SER A 151 -25.94 -2.72 -3.27
CA SER A 151 -26.21 -3.71 -2.22
C SER A 151 -24.98 -4.08 -1.40
N HIS A 152 -23.79 -3.99 -1.97
CA HIS A 152 -22.57 -4.47 -1.35
C HIS A 152 -21.59 -3.33 -1.13
N TYR A 153 -21.01 -3.26 0.07
CA TYR A 153 -19.91 -2.35 0.38
C TYR A 153 -18.81 -3.09 1.12
N LEU A 154 -17.62 -3.15 0.55
CA LEU A 154 -16.44 -3.77 1.15
C LEU A 154 -15.37 -2.71 1.36
N ARG A 155 -14.92 -2.57 2.61
CA ARG A 155 -13.80 -1.72 2.99
C ARG A 155 -12.62 -2.58 3.41
N GLY A 156 -11.41 -2.16 3.06
CA GLY A 156 -10.18 -2.80 3.48
C GLY A 156 -9.12 -1.82 3.96
N SER A 157 -8.26 -2.26 4.86
CA SER A 157 -7.14 -1.47 5.36
C SER A 157 -5.97 -2.35 5.76
N LEU A 158 -4.78 -2.02 5.24
CA LEU A 158 -3.52 -2.70 5.53
C LEU A 158 -2.87 -2.10 6.77
N TYR A 159 -2.62 -2.91 7.77
CA TYR A 159 -1.91 -2.53 9.01
C TYR A 159 -0.66 -3.39 9.21
N PHE A 160 0.34 -2.79 9.86
CA PHE A 160 1.55 -3.49 10.29
C PHE A 160 1.57 -3.58 11.81
N MET A 161 1.89 -4.77 12.34
CA MET A 161 2.17 -5.03 13.75
C MET A 161 3.61 -4.64 14.13
N ALA A 162 4.12 -3.57 13.52
CA ALA A 162 5.46 -3.04 13.74
C ALA A 162 5.36 -1.52 13.88
N GLN A 163 6.37 -0.91 14.50
CA GLN A 163 6.41 0.54 14.61
C GLN A 163 6.49 1.15 13.20
N PRO A 164 5.64 2.15 12.87
CA PRO A 164 5.63 2.76 11.55
C PRO A 164 7.01 3.30 11.18
N ASN A 165 7.62 2.70 10.17
CA ASN A 165 8.84 3.15 9.52
C ASN A 165 8.63 2.93 8.02
N GLU A 166 8.13 3.96 7.35
CA GLU A 166 7.80 3.90 5.91
C GLU A 166 8.97 3.37 5.09
N ASP A 167 10.15 3.91 5.35
CA ASP A 167 11.40 3.60 4.67
C ASP A 167 11.72 2.09 4.68
N SER A 168 11.56 1.44 5.83
CA SER A 168 11.81 0.00 5.98
C SER A 168 10.66 -0.87 5.48
N LEU A 169 9.43 -0.36 5.57
CA LEU A 169 8.22 -1.11 5.20
C LEU A 169 7.87 -0.98 3.71
N ARG A 170 8.42 0.01 3.01
CA ARG A 170 8.09 0.32 1.60
C ARG A 170 8.10 -0.90 0.68
N PRO A 171 9.09 -1.82 0.72
CA PRO A 171 9.08 -3.02 -0.11
C PRO A 171 7.90 -3.95 0.20
N VAL A 172 7.55 -4.09 1.48
CA VAL A 172 6.43 -4.93 1.95
C VAL A 172 5.09 -4.29 1.63
N ILE A 173 4.98 -2.97 1.80
CA ILE A 173 3.79 -2.20 1.42
C ILE A 173 3.52 -2.37 -0.07
N ALA A 174 4.52 -2.18 -0.92
CA ALA A 174 4.37 -2.36 -2.37
C ALA A 174 3.96 -3.79 -2.73
N PHE A 175 4.59 -4.78 -2.09
CA PHE A 175 4.28 -6.19 -2.30
C PHE A 175 2.83 -6.56 -1.92
N LEU A 176 2.38 -6.15 -0.73
CA LEU A 176 1.02 -6.42 -0.25
C LEU A 176 -0.03 -5.55 -0.95
N ARG A 177 0.34 -4.38 -1.45
CA ARG A 177 -0.54 -3.54 -2.29
C ARG A 177 -0.93 -4.26 -3.57
N GLU A 178 0.01 -4.98 -4.20
CA GLU A 178 -0.31 -5.82 -5.36
C GLU A 178 -1.29 -6.94 -4.99
N ASP A 179 -1.19 -7.52 -3.79
CA ASP A 179 -2.17 -8.51 -3.32
C ASP A 179 -3.56 -7.91 -3.09
N ILE A 180 -3.63 -6.67 -2.59
CA ILE A 180 -4.88 -5.93 -2.43
C ILE A 180 -5.51 -5.64 -3.80
N ILE A 181 -4.71 -5.27 -4.79
CA ILE A 181 -5.20 -5.03 -6.15
C ILE A 181 -5.76 -6.33 -6.73
N HIS A 182 -5.04 -7.44 -6.62
CA HIS A 182 -5.52 -8.76 -7.08
C HIS A 182 -6.82 -9.16 -6.39
N LEU A 183 -6.92 -8.93 -5.07
CA LEU A 183 -8.14 -9.17 -4.31
C LEU A 183 -9.33 -8.36 -4.85
N ILE A 184 -9.11 -7.09 -5.19
CA ILE A 184 -10.16 -6.22 -5.78
C ILE A 184 -10.52 -6.69 -7.19
N GLU A 185 -9.55 -7.08 -8.01
CA GLU A 185 -9.75 -7.56 -9.38
C GLU A 185 -10.52 -8.88 -9.45
N THR A 186 -10.35 -9.74 -8.44
CA THR A 186 -11.01 -11.06 -8.35
C THR A 186 -12.28 -11.04 -7.49
N LEU A 187 -12.64 -9.88 -6.95
CA LEU A 187 -13.83 -9.72 -6.14
C LEU A 187 -15.09 -10.02 -6.95
N ASN A 188 -15.93 -10.89 -6.43
CA ASN A 188 -17.20 -11.24 -7.04
C ASN A 188 -18.33 -11.18 -6.00
N TRP A 189 -19.34 -10.37 -6.26
CA TRP A 189 -20.52 -10.20 -5.41
C TRP A 189 -21.51 -11.36 -5.56
N ARG A 190 -22.26 -11.67 -4.49
CA ARG A 190 -23.24 -12.77 -4.46
C ARG A 190 -24.63 -12.34 -4.01
#